data_AF-A0A377Z1Y4-F1
#
_entry.id   AF-A0A377Z1Y4-F1
#
_cell.length_a   1.000
_cell.length_b   1.000
_cell.length_c   1.000
_cell.angle_alpha   90.00
_cell.angle_beta   90.00
_cell.angle_gamma   90.00
#
_symmetry.space_group_name_H-M   'P 1'
#
loop_
_entity.id
_entity.type
_entity.pdbx_description
1 polymer ?
#
loop_
_entity_poly.entity_id
_entity_poly.type
_entity_poly.pdbx_seq_one_letter_code
_entity_poly.pdbx_strand_id
1 'polypeptide(L)' 'MEAPKTIHDFGGFPQALYDTHYPAPGSPALAQRLVELLSPVPVTLDTEAWGFDHGSWAC' A
#
# COMPACT_ATOMS: atom_id res chain seq x y z
N MET A 1 7.56 -2.96 -3.47
CA MET A 1 7.95 -1.53 -3.46
C MET A 1 8.58 -1.19 -2.11
N GLU A 2 9.69 -0.46 -2.08
CA GLU A 2 10.37 -0.05 -0.82
C GLU A 2 9.73 1.18 -0.17
N ALA A 3 9.16 2.08 -0.96
CA ALA A 3 8.48 3.28 -0.49
C ALA A 3 7.12 3.45 -1.21
N PRO A 4 6.04 2.82 -0.70
CA PRO A 4 4.70 2.99 -1.24
C PRO A 4 4.22 4.43 -1.09
N LYS A 5 3.57 4.96 -2.13
CA LYS A 5 2.93 6.28 -2.09
C LYS A 5 1.71 6.27 -1.18
N THR A 6 1.35 7.41 -0.62
CA THR A 6 0.04 7.61 0.03
C THR A 6 -1.03 7.81 -1.03
N ILE A 7 -2.13 7.09 -0.91
CA ILE A 7 -3.29 7.18 -1.79
C ILE A 7 -4.45 7.78 -1.00
N HIS A 8 -5.13 8.74 -1.62
CA HIS A 8 -6.38 9.33 -1.15
C HIS A 8 -7.53 8.73 -1.97
N ASP A 9 -8.10 7.64 -1.49
CA ASP A 9 -9.14 6.85 -2.15
C ASP A 9 -10.58 7.26 -1.77
N PHE A 10 -10.77 8.46 -1.21
CA PHE A 10 -12.05 9.02 -0.76
C PHE A 10 -12.35 10.41 -1.35
N GLY A 11 -13.64 10.79 -1.33
CA GLY A 11 -14.18 12.03 -1.90
C GLY A 11 -15.05 12.81 -0.91
N GLY A 12 -15.05 14.15 -1.01
CA GLY A 12 -15.97 15.02 -0.26
C GLY A 12 -15.51 15.42 1.14
N PHE A 13 -14.23 15.24 1.45
CA PHE A 13 -13.65 15.53 2.76
C PHE A 13 -12.86 16.86 2.79
N PRO A 14 -12.50 17.39 3.98
CA PRO A 14 -11.67 18.58 4.09
C PRO A 14 -10.28 18.41 3.45
N GLN A 15 -9.73 19.51 2.91
CA GLN A 15 -8.40 19.54 2.27
C GLN A 15 -7.29 18.97 3.16
N ALA A 16 -7.37 19.19 4.48
CA ALA A 16 -6.39 18.66 5.43
C ALA A 16 -6.20 17.13 5.35
N LEU A 17 -7.25 16.38 4.97
CA LEU A 17 -7.13 14.93 4.77
C LEU A 17 -6.43 14.57 3.46
N TYR A 18 -6.52 15.41 2.43
CA TYR A 18 -5.77 15.25 1.17
C TYR A 18 -4.30 15.70 1.27
N ASP A 19 -3.99 16.51 2.29
CA ASP A 19 -2.62 16.97 2.56
C ASP A 19 -1.84 15.98 3.45
N THR A 20 -2.49 14.92 3.92
CA THR A 20 -1.87 13.90 4.77
C THR A 20 -0.92 13.03 3.96
N HIS A 21 0.28 12.80 4.49
CA HIS A 21 1.28 11.94 3.88
C HIS A 21 1.69 10.85 4.86
N TYR A 22 1.77 9.61 4.38
CA TYR A 22 2.14 8.43 5.13
C TYR A 22 3.33 7.74 4.46
N PRO A 23 4.58 8.18 4.75
CA PRO A 23 5.80 7.66 4.13
C PRO A 23 6.30 6.39 4.85
N ALA A 24 5.41 5.44 5.11
CA ALA A 24 5.82 4.18 5.71
C ALA A 24 6.65 3.35 4.71
N PRO A 25 7.71 2.66 5.17
CA PRO A 25 8.46 1.77 4.31
C PRO A 25 7.64 0.53 3.95
N GLY A 26 7.77 0.07 2.71
CA GLY A 26 7.32 -1.24 2.30
C GLY A 26 8.32 -2.33 2.69
N SER A 27 7.91 -3.60 2.58
CA SER A 27 8.80 -4.75 2.78
C SER A 27 8.73 -5.71 1.58
N PRO A 28 9.50 -5.45 0.50
CA PRO A 28 9.50 -6.28 -0.70
C PRO A 28 9.88 -7.74 -0.42
N ALA A 29 10.85 -7.97 0.47
CA ALA A 29 11.30 -9.30 0.84
C ALA A 29 10.19 -10.12 1.51
N LEU A 30 9.43 -9.50 2.42
CA LEU A 30 8.28 -10.14 3.05
C LEU A 30 7.17 -10.42 2.03
N ALA A 31 6.88 -9.47 1.14
CA ALA A 31 5.88 -9.65 0.11
C ALA A 31 6.23 -10.83 -0.82
N GLN A 32 7.50 -10.92 -1.26
CA GLN A 32 8.00 -12.05 -2.04
C GLN A 32 7.85 -13.39 -1.29
N ARG A 33 8.16 -13.40 0.00
CA ARG A 33 8.00 -14.60 0.83
C ARG A 33 6.54 -15.05 0.93
N LEU A 34 5.58 -14.12 0.99
CA LEU A 34 4.16 -14.45 1.01
C LEU A 34 3.70 -15.10 -0.30
N VAL A 35 4.18 -14.63 -1.45
CA VAL A 35 3.87 -15.27 -2.75
C VAL A 35 4.34 -16.72 -2.80
N GLU A 36 5.55 -17.00 -2.30
CA GLU A 36 6.06 -18.37 -2.21
C GLU A 36 5.19 -19.26 -1.31
N LEU A 37 4.78 -18.74 -0.15
CA LEU A 37 3.96 -19.47 0.82
C LEU A 37 2.55 -19.78 0.31
N LEU A 38 2.01 -18.96 -0.58
CA LEU A 38 0.66 -19.13 -1.12
C LEU A 38 0.61 -20.15 -2.27
N SER A 39 1.75 -20.70 -2.71
CA SER A 39 1.79 -21.74 -3.75
C SER A 39 0.92 -22.96 -3.36
N PRO A 40 0.09 -23.50 -4.28
CA PRO A 40 0.06 -23.24 -5.73
C PRO A 40 -0.93 -22.14 -6.16
N VAL A 41 -1.49 -21.36 -5.23
CA VAL A 41 -2.40 -20.27 -5.58
C VAL A 41 -1.63 -19.23 -6.41
N PRO A 42 -2.10 -18.87 -7.62
CA PRO A 42 -1.43 -17.88 -8.44
C PRO A 42 -1.62 -16.50 -7.82
N VAL A 43 -0.57 -16.00 -7.18
CA VAL A 43 -0.52 -14.67 -6.57
C VAL A 43 0.60 -13.88 -7.23
N THR A 44 0.33 -12.62 -7.56
CA THR A 44 1.29 -11.72 -8.22
C THR A 44 1.59 -10.54 -7.30
N LEU A 45 2.85 -10.11 -7.26
CA LEU A 45 3.23 -8.88 -6.58
C LEU A 45 2.83 -7.68 -7.42
N ASP A 46 2.10 -6.74 -6.81
CA ASP A 46 2.05 -5.38 -7.32
C ASP A 46 3.29 -4.62 -6.83
N THR A 47 4.12 -4.21 -7.78
CA THR A 47 5.37 -3.50 -7.50
C THR A 47 5.33 -2.03 -7.87
N GLU A 48 4.24 -1.55 -8.50
CA GLU A 48 4.21 -0.23 -9.15
C GLU A 48 2.90 0.55 -8.96
N ALA A 49 1.73 -0.12 -8.95
CA ALA A 49 0.46 0.58 -9.13
C ALA A 49 -0.12 1.11 -7.80
N TRP A 50 -0.13 0.28 -6.76
CA TRP A 50 -0.77 0.60 -5.47
C TRP A 50 0.14 1.22 -4.41
N GLY A 51 -0.48 1.72 -3.35
CA GLY A 51 0.12 2.45 -2.24
C GLY A 51 -0.74 2.30 -0.97
N PHE A 52 -0.46 3.07 0.08
CA PHE A 52 -1.25 3.01 1.32
C PHE A 52 -2.51 3.85 1.19
N ASP A 53 -3.67 3.21 1.31
CA ASP A 53 -4.99 3.84 1.33
C ASP A 53 -5.35 4.38 2.72
N HIS A 54 -6.48 5.07 2.82
CA HIS A 54 -6.94 5.63 4.09
C HIS A 54 -7.15 4.59 5.18
N GLY A 55 -7.53 3.35 4.83
CA GLY A 55 -7.65 2.26 5.80
C GLY A 55 -6.30 1.92 6.45
N SER A 56 -5.20 2.14 5.74
CA SER A 56 -3.85 1.85 6.21
C SER A 56 -3.24 2.97 7.06
N TRP A 57 -3.54 4.25 6.78
CA TRP A 57 -2.91 5.39 7.45
C TRP A 57 -3.81 6.20 8.39
N ALA A 58 -5.12 5.98 8.40
CA ALA A 58 -6.05 6.69 9.30
C ALA A 58 -6.08 6.14 10.74
N CYS A 59 -5.23 5.16 11.06
CA CYS A 59 -5.10 4.56 12.39
C CYS A 59 -4.39 5.48 13.40
#